data_AF-A0AAD6TE36-F1
#
_entry.id   AF-A0AAD6TE36-F1
#
_cell.length_a   1.000
_cell.length_b   1.000
_cell.length_c   1.000
_cell.angle_alpha   90.00
_cell.angle_beta   90.00
_cell.angle_gamma   90.00
#
_symmetry.space_group_name_H-M   'P 1'
#
loop_
_entity.id
_entity.type
_entity.pdbx_description
1 polymer ?
#
loop_
_entity_poly.entity_id
_entity_poly.type
_entity_poly.pdbx_seq_one_letter_code
_entity_poly.pdbx_strand_id
1 'polypeptide(L)' 'IIPDSQNGFQPNHRTDDNSFILLCAIHRARAEGKTLYVFFGDMTNTFPYTDIARLWSDMYAAGVSGPMFD' A
#
# COMPACT_ATOMS: atom_id res chain seq x y z
N ILE A 1 7.34 5.74 -7.49
CA ILE A 1 6.15 5.23 -8.22
C ILE A 1 5.27 4.55 -7.20
N ILE A 2 4.04 5.01 -7.02
CA ILE A 2 3.06 4.38 -6.11
C ILE A 2 2.22 3.41 -6.96
N PRO A 3 2.04 2.14 -6.57
CA PRO A 3 1.29 1.21 -7.40
C PRO A 3 -0.20 1.54 -7.38
N ASP A 4 -0.89 1.30 -8.50
CA ASP A 4 -2.33 1.57 -8.66
C ASP A 4 -3.21 0.80 -7.66
N SER A 5 -2.69 -0.28 -7.09
CA SER A 5 -3.37 -1.06 -6.04
C SER A 5 -3.25 -0.45 -4.64
N GLN A 6 -2.41 0.56 -4.45
CA GLN A 6 -2.22 1.20 -3.16
C GLN A 6 -3.33 2.23 -2.94
N ASN A 7 -4.08 2.06 -1.86
CA ASN A 7 -5.26 2.87 -1.57
C ASN A 7 -4.96 3.96 -0.52
N GLY A 8 -4.30 3.58 0.58
CA GLY A 8 -4.15 4.47 1.73
C GLY A 8 -3.44 5.79 1.40
N PHE A 9 -3.90 6.90 1.99
CA PHE A 9 -3.30 8.23 1.81
C PHE A 9 -3.25 8.73 0.35
N GLN A 10 -4.00 8.13 -0.58
CA GLN A 10 -4.15 8.66 -1.94
C GLN A 10 -5.40 9.52 -2.11
N PRO A 11 -5.34 10.60 -2.91
CA PRO A 11 -6.53 11.35 -3.30
C PRO A 11 -7.55 10.47 -3.99
N ASN A 12 -8.84 10.73 -3.74
CA ASN A 12 -9.99 10.04 -4.35
C ASN A 12 -10.15 8.56 -3.99
N HIS A 13 -9.32 8.02 -3.10
CA HIS A 13 -9.48 6.68 -2.55
C HIS A 13 -10.06 6.73 -1.14
N ARG A 14 -10.80 5.68 -0.77
CA ARG A 14 -11.38 5.54 0.58
C ARG A 14 -11.09 4.18 1.18
N THR A 15 -11.16 4.13 2.51
CA THR A 15 -10.88 2.94 3.31
C THR A 15 -11.71 1.72 2.88
N ASP A 16 -12.94 1.94 2.41
CA ASP A 16 -13.86 0.90 1.96
C ASP A 16 -13.51 0.30 0.59
N ASP A 17 -12.73 0.97 -0.27
CA ASP A 17 -12.40 0.41 -1.58
C ASP A 17 -11.66 -0.94 -1.44
N ASN A 18 -10.77 -1.07 -0.44
CA ASN A 18 -10.06 -2.31 -0.15
C ASN A 18 -11.03 -3.45 0.23
N SER A 19 -12.07 -3.13 1.01
CA SER A 19 -13.11 -4.10 1.38
C SER A 19 -13.94 -4.52 0.17
N PHE A 20 -14.29 -3.59 -0.72
CA PHE A 20 -15.00 -3.91 -1.97
C PHE A 20 -14.15 -4.75 -2.93
N ILE A 21 -12.86 -4.46 -3.06
CA ILE A 21 -11.92 -5.27 -3.87
C ILE A 21 -11.87 -6.71 -3.33
N LEU A 22 -11.73 -6.88 -2.02
CA LEU A 22 -11.74 -8.20 -1.39
C LEU A 22 -13.08 -8.92 -1.62
N LEU A 23 -14.21 -8.22 -1.48
CA LEU A 23 -15.54 -8.76 -1.73
C LEU A 23 -15.67 -9.28 -3.18
N CYS A 24 -15.24 -8.49 -4.15
CA CYS A 24 -15.21 -8.88 -5.57
C CYS A 24 -14.35 -10.14 -5.80
N ALA A 25 -13.17 -10.21 -5.20
CA ALA A 25 -12.29 -11.38 -5.29
C ALA A 25 -12.94 -12.64 -4.70
N ILE A 26 -13.62 -12.52 -3.55
CA ILE A 26 -14.37 -13.61 -2.91
C ILE A 26 -15.50 -14.10 -3.83
N HIS A 27 -16.29 -13.18 -4.39
CA HIS A 27 -17.37 -13.53 -5.31
C HIS A 27 -16.85 -14.24 -6.55
N ARG A 28 -15.74 -13.76 -7.12
CA ARG A 28 -15.13 -14.39 -8.29
C ARG A 28 -14.64 -15.80 -7.99
N ALA A 29 -13.91 -15.98 -6.89
CA ALA A 29 -13.39 -17.28 -6.50
C ALA A 29 -14.51 -18.31 -6.27
N ARG A 30 -15.59 -17.90 -5.60
CA ARG A 30 -16.80 -18.72 -5.42
C ARG A 30 -17.46 -19.10 -6.74
N ALA A 31 -17.62 -18.13 -7.65
CA ALA A 31 -18.22 -18.39 -8.96
C ALA A 31 -17.39 -19.35 -9.82
N GLU A 32 -16.06 -19.34 -9.66
CA GLU A 32 -15.15 -20.27 -10.36
C GLU A 32 -14.93 -21.61 -9.63
N GLY A 33 -15.50 -21.79 -8.43
CA GLY A 33 -15.24 -22.98 -7.61
C GLY A 33 -13.78 -23.09 -7.12
N LYS A 34 -13.07 -21.95 -7.00
CA LYS A 34 -11.67 -21.90 -6.55
C LYS A 34 -11.56 -21.40 -5.12
N THR A 35 -10.50 -21.83 -4.45
CA THR A 35 -10.12 -21.29 -3.13
C THR A 35 -9.37 -19.97 -3.29
N LEU A 36 -9.82 -18.93 -2.60
CA LEU A 36 -9.09 -17.67 -2.44
C LEU A 36 -8.23 -17.75 -1.18
N TYR A 37 -6.92 -17.63 -1.33
CA TYR A 37 -5.97 -17.49 -0.22
C TYR A 37 -5.68 -16.00 0.00
N VAL A 38 -5.76 -15.54 1.25
CA VAL A 38 -5.57 -14.13 1.62
C VAL A 38 -4.55 -14.02 2.74
N PHE A 39 -3.64 -13.05 2.64
CA PHE A 39 -2.69 -12.71 3.68
C PHE A 39 -3.03 -11.33 4.25
N PHE A 40 -3.21 -11.27 5.58
CA PHE A 40 -3.39 -10.02 6.32
C PHE A 40 -2.09 -9.70 7.06
N GLY A 41 -1.22 -8.94 6.39
CA GLY A 41 0.00 -8.42 6.99
C GLY A 41 -0.22 -7.04 7.58
N ASP A 42 0.22 -6.84 8.81
CA ASP A 42 0.31 -5.53 9.45
C ASP A 42 1.74 -5.28 9.92
N MET A 43 2.18 -4.03 9.85
CA MET A 43 3.49 -3.60 10.32
C MET A 43 3.30 -2.73 11.55
N THR A 44 3.71 -3.23 12.71
CA THR A 44 3.65 -2.46 13.97
C THR A 44 4.59 -1.25 13.90
N ASN A 45 4.10 -0.06 14.26
CA ASN A 45 4.90 1.17 14.39
C ASN A 45 5.78 1.49 13.16
N THR A 46 5.17 1.55 11.97
CA THR A 46 5.87 1.84 10.71
C THR A 46 6.73 3.10 10.74
N PHE A 47 6.25 4.22 11.27
CA PHE A 47 7.03 5.46 11.30
C PHE A 47 8.29 5.37 12.20
N PRO A 48 8.20 4.94 13.48
CA PRO A 48 9.39 4.77 14.32
C PRO A 48 10.42 3.78 13.79
N TYR A 49 10.00 2.75 13.04
CA TYR A 49 10.89 1.71 12.53
C TYR A 49 11.31 1.91 11.07
N THR A 50 10.93 3.03 10.44
CA THR A 50 11.38 3.33 9.09
C THR A 50 12.87 3.60 9.09
N ASP A 51 13.61 2.92 8.22
CA ASP A 51 15.00 3.28 7.92
C ASP A 51 15.02 4.61 7.16
N ILE A 52 15.26 5.69 7.90
CA ILE A 52 15.22 7.06 7.38
C ILE A 52 16.31 7.27 6.31
N ALA A 53 17.49 6.69 6.47
CA ALA A 53 18.59 6.85 5.51
C ALA A 53 18.22 6.21 4.16
N ARG A 54 17.60 5.03 4.20
CA ARG A 54 17.08 4.37 2.99
C ARG A 54 15.94 5.16 2.37
N LEU A 55 14.99 5.63 3.18
CA LEU A 55 13.86 6.45 2.70
C LEU A 55 14.36 7.66 1.90
N TRP A 56 15.33 8.41 2.44
CA TRP A 56 15.89 9.57 1.74
C TRP A 56 16.59 9.21 0.44
N SER A 57 17.35 8.11 0.43
CA SER A 57 18.02 7.61 -0.78
C SER A 57 17.00 7.24 -1.87
N ASP A 58 15.92 6.57 -1.49
CA ASP A 58 14.83 6.20 -2.40
C ASP A 58 14.08 7.43 -2.93
N MET A 59 13.83 8.43 -2.08
CA MET A 59 13.20 9.70 -2.47
C MET A 59 14.08 10.50 -3.44
N TYR A 60 15.38 10.60 -3.17
CA TYR A 60 16.34 11.25 -4.06
C TYR A 60 16.39 10.56 -5.43
N ALA A 61 16.46 9.22 -5.44
CA ALA A 61 16.42 8.44 -6.69
C ALA A 61 15.09 8.62 -7.46
N ALA A 62 13.99 8.88 -6.75
CA ALA A 62 12.70 9.21 -7.36
C ALA A 62 12.59 10.66 -7.85
N GLY A 63 13.65 11.46 -7.76
CA GLY A 63 13.70 12.85 -8.21
C GLY A 63 13.12 13.86 -7.22
N VAL A 64 12.83 13.44 -5.98
CA VAL A 64 12.45 14.36 -4.92
C VAL A 64 13.68 15.17 -4.53
N SER A 65 13.55 16.49 -4.58
CA SER A 65 14.61 17.43 -4.22
C SER A 65 14.03 18.61 -3.46
N GLY A 66 14.88 19.26 -2.67
CA GLY A 66 14.52 20.37 -1.79
C GLY A 66 15.58 20.54 -0.70
N PRO A 67 15.52 21.62 0.10
CA PRO A 67 16.42 21.76 1.22
C PRO A 67 16.14 20.64 2.24
N MET A 68 17.11 19.76 2.43
CA MET A 68 17.08 18.79 3.52
C MET A 68 17.53 19.52 4.78
N PHE A 69 16.56 19.82 5.65
CA PHE A 69 16.84 20.36 6.98
C PHE A 69 16.93 19.19 7.97
N ASP A 70 17.99 19.18 8.76
CA ASP A 70 18.10 18.42 10.00
C ASP A 70 17.44 19.21 11.14
#